data_AF-A0A9X4HDQ5-F1
#
_entry.id   AF-A0A9X4HDQ5-F1
#
_cell.length_a   1.000
_cell.length_b   1.000
_cell.length_c   1.000
_cell.angle_alpha   90.00
_cell.angle_beta   90.00
_cell.angle_gamma   90.00
#
_symmetry.space_group_name_H-M   'P 1'
#
loop_
_entity.id
_entity.type
_entity.pdbx_description
1 polymer ?
#
loop_
_entity_poly.entity_id
_entity_poly.type
_entity_poly.pdbx_seq_one_letter_code
_entity_poly.pdbx_strand_id
1 'polypeptide(L)'
;MVKPQALRGFLRRDRDESGFFNGIPLLHGAVQSVSVGEGFIARFCLSEDVFCGGSVCEGRALSALLCRPGDAVPVAVLDATVLSRGTGRGMGISDSCDLLSESLNKIVSDLSSTSVDDLFCAVYNGGILFLNRLEVRSDCNHLGISHRFFNALTESVSQCVDLSLYALQPFPLQYGYCEPDTESPEYEAFWESYSSDVEKLSNFYCYEFGCKSASPGTGLLINAFPGWKLNIDRFGWSVVRSE
;
A
#
# COMPACT_ATOMS: atom_id res chain seq x y z
N MET A 1 -30.58 30.83 -4.16
CA MET A 1 -29.99 29.49 -4.33
C MET A 1 -28.54 29.67 -4.72
N VAL A 2 -27.62 29.36 -3.81
CA VAL A 2 -26.17 29.51 -4.03
C VAL A 2 -25.65 28.21 -4.63
N LYS A 3 -25.06 28.26 -5.83
CA LYS A 3 -24.36 27.13 -6.43
C LYS A 3 -23.11 26.81 -5.60
N PRO A 4 -22.78 25.54 -5.32
CA PRO A 4 -21.47 25.21 -4.78
C PRO A 4 -20.41 25.53 -5.84
N GLN A 5 -19.47 26.42 -5.51
CA GLN A 5 -18.29 26.62 -6.32
C GLN A 5 -17.42 25.37 -6.23
N ALA A 6 -17.27 24.67 -7.36
CA ALA A 6 -16.19 23.71 -7.52
C ALA A 6 -14.87 24.48 -7.38
N LEU A 7 -14.11 24.19 -6.34
CA LEU A 7 -12.73 24.65 -6.20
C LEU A 7 -11.89 23.99 -7.31
N ARG A 8 -11.92 24.58 -8.51
CA ARG A 8 -10.89 24.39 -9.53
C ARG A 8 -9.67 25.16 -9.06
N GLY A 9 -8.72 24.44 -8.48
CA GLY A 9 -7.39 24.93 -8.18
C GLY A 9 -6.44 23.76 -8.09
N PHE A 10 -5.80 23.41 -9.21
CA PHE A 10 -4.56 22.65 -9.15
C PHE A 10 -3.55 23.54 -8.43
N LEU A 11 -3.27 23.27 -7.16
CA LEU A 11 -2.10 23.82 -6.49
C LEU A 11 -0.89 23.08 -7.05
N ARG A 12 -0.35 23.61 -8.15
CA ARG A 12 0.93 23.18 -8.71
C ARG A 12 2.01 23.69 -7.75
N ARG A 13 2.67 22.77 -7.04
CA ARG A 13 3.78 23.09 -6.13
C ARG A 13 5.09 23.23 -6.89
N ASP A 14 5.95 24.11 -6.39
CA ASP A 14 7.30 24.33 -6.88
C ASP A 14 8.24 23.18 -6.45
N ARG A 15 9.23 22.93 -7.31
CA ARG A 15 10.13 21.75 -7.31
C ARG A 15 11.02 21.61 -6.06
N ASP A 16 11.12 22.65 -5.23
CA ASP A 16 11.98 22.69 -4.05
C ASP A 16 11.25 22.34 -2.74
N GLU A 17 9.95 22.03 -2.78
CA GLU A 17 9.22 21.44 -1.64
C GLU A 17 9.36 19.91 -1.67
N SER A 18 10.56 19.40 -1.37
CA SER A 18 10.78 17.99 -1.07
C SER A 18 10.02 17.62 0.22
N GLY A 19 8.79 17.17 0.06
CA GLY A 19 7.89 16.94 1.19
C GLY A 19 6.64 16.12 0.83
N PHE A 20 6.81 14.80 0.83
CA PHE A 20 5.87 13.82 1.38
C PHE A 20 4.40 13.82 0.95
N PHE A 21 3.99 14.48 -0.14
CA PHE A 21 2.72 14.17 -0.81
C PHE A 21 2.82 14.48 -2.31
N ASN A 22 3.01 13.46 -3.15
CA ASN A 22 2.89 13.62 -4.62
C ASN A 22 1.45 13.91 -5.09
N GLY A 23 0.51 14.03 -4.16
CA GLY A 23 -0.89 14.38 -4.36
C GLY A 23 -1.72 13.93 -3.17
N ILE A 24 -2.78 14.67 -2.83
CA ILE A 24 -3.79 14.19 -1.87
C ILE A 24 -4.74 13.29 -2.65
N PRO A 25 -4.90 12.00 -2.30
CA PRO A 25 -5.78 11.11 -3.05
C PRO A 25 -7.21 11.61 -2.98
N LEU A 26 -7.90 11.58 -4.12
CA LEU A 26 -9.31 11.91 -4.21
C LEU A 26 -10.12 10.67 -3.81
N LEU A 27 -10.95 10.80 -2.78
CA LEU A 27 -11.85 9.73 -2.37
C LEU A 27 -13.03 9.69 -3.36
N HIS A 28 -12.99 8.74 -4.29
CA HIS A 28 -14.03 8.51 -5.29
C HIS A 28 -14.96 7.37 -4.86
N GLY A 29 -16.27 7.61 -4.79
CA GLY A 29 -17.27 6.59 -4.50
C GLY A 29 -17.91 6.72 -3.12
N ALA A 30 -18.28 5.59 -2.52
CA ALA A 30 -18.95 5.53 -1.22
C ALA A 30 -17.93 5.75 -0.08
N VAL A 31 -17.77 7.00 0.33
CA VAL A 31 -16.83 7.38 1.39
C VAL A 31 -17.34 6.92 2.75
N GLN A 32 -16.53 6.12 3.43
CA GLN A 32 -16.73 5.65 4.79
C GLN A 32 -15.86 6.45 5.77
N SER A 33 -16.17 6.36 7.06
CA SER A 33 -15.40 7.03 8.12
C SER A 33 -15.19 6.11 9.31
N VAL A 34 -13.98 6.10 9.86
CA VAL A 34 -13.62 5.32 11.04
C VAL A 34 -12.81 6.18 12.01
N SER A 35 -13.05 5.99 13.31
CA SER A 35 -12.27 6.64 14.36
C SER A 35 -10.89 6.01 14.47
N VAL A 36 -9.85 6.84 14.54
CA VAL A 36 -8.45 6.40 14.74
C VAL A 36 -7.98 6.68 16.18
N GLY A 37 -8.88 7.14 17.04
CA GLY A 37 -8.58 7.59 18.40
C GLY A 37 -8.13 9.06 18.45
N GLU A 38 -8.04 9.63 19.65
CA GLU A 38 -7.55 11.01 19.91
C GLU A 38 -8.24 12.10 19.07
N GLY A 39 -9.49 11.88 18.67
CA GLY A 39 -10.26 12.81 17.84
C GLY A 39 -9.88 12.81 16.36
N PHE A 40 -9.00 11.91 15.91
CA PHE A 40 -8.72 11.70 14.50
C PHE A 40 -9.78 10.82 13.85
N ILE A 41 -10.20 11.23 12.65
CA ILE A 41 -11.17 10.48 11.83
C ILE A 41 -10.51 10.19 10.49
N ALA A 42 -10.41 8.91 10.17
CA ALA A 42 -10.03 8.44 8.86
C ALA A 42 -11.27 8.43 7.97
N ARG A 43 -11.13 8.97 6.76
CA ARG A 43 -12.11 8.84 5.68
C ARG A 43 -11.50 7.97 4.61
N PHE A 44 -12.21 6.95 4.14
CA PHE A 44 -11.68 6.03 3.16
C PHE A 44 -12.73 5.62 2.14
N CYS A 45 -12.27 5.13 1.00
CA CYS A 45 -13.10 4.50 0.00
C CYS A 45 -12.40 3.23 -0.50
N LEU A 46 -13.17 2.16 -0.60
CA LEU A 46 -12.77 0.94 -1.29
C LEU A 46 -13.57 0.91 -2.60
N SER A 47 -12.88 0.84 -3.73
CA SER A 47 -13.53 0.85 -5.05
C SER A 47 -14.32 -0.44 -5.30
N GLU A 48 -15.15 -0.41 -6.34
CA GLU A 48 -15.63 -1.63 -6.99
C GLU A 48 -14.48 -2.41 -7.63
N ASP A 49 -14.77 -3.61 -8.12
CA ASP A 49 -13.79 -4.43 -8.82
C ASP A 49 -13.28 -3.72 -10.09
N VAL A 50 -11.96 -3.49 -10.14
CA VAL A 50 -11.29 -2.86 -11.28
C VAL A 50 -10.87 -3.89 -12.33
N PHE A 51 -10.97 -5.19 -12.04
CA PHE A 51 -10.63 -6.29 -12.94
C PHE A 51 -11.83 -6.84 -13.74
N CYS A 52 -12.69 -5.95 -14.25
CA CYS A 52 -13.71 -6.22 -15.27
C CYS A 52 -14.55 -7.52 -15.11
N GLY A 53 -14.71 -8.09 -13.90
CA GLY A 53 -15.50 -9.29 -13.60
C GLY A 53 -15.06 -10.62 -14.24
N GLY A 54 -14.15 -10.60 -15.22
CA GLY A 54 -13.66 -11.79 -15.93
C GLY A 54 -12.42 -12.44 -15.31
N SER A 55 -11.76 -11.74 -14.38
CA SER A 55 -10.52 -12.20 -13.73
C SER A 55 -10.77 -13.25 -12.64
N VAL A 56 -9.78 -14.10 -12.40
CA VAL A 56 -9.78 -15.08 -11.30
C VAL A 56 -9.73 -14.41 -9.91
N CYS A 57 -9.33 -13.14 -9.84
CA CYS A 57 -9.37 -12.32 -8.64
C CYS A 57 -10.12 -11.01 -8.87
N GLU A 58 -10.64 -10.42 -7.79
CA GLU A 58 -11.13 -9.05 -7.78
C GLU A 58 -9.99 -8.14 -7.31
N GLY A 59 -9.82 -7.01 -8.00
CA GLY A 59 -8.91 -5.95 -7.59
C GLY A 59 -9.71 -4.75 -7.09
N ARG A 60 -9.41 -4.22 -5.91
CA ARG A 60 -10.06 -3.01 -5.38
C ARG A 60 -9.01 -2.00 -4.95
N ALA A 61 -9.15 -0.75 -5.39
CA ALA A 61 -8.34 0.35 -4.91
C ALA A 61 -8.87 0.83 -3.55
N LEU A 62 -7.99 0.93 -2.57
CA LEU A 62 -8.26 1.53 -1.27
C LEU A 62 -7.51 2.86 -1.19
N SER A 63 -8.26 3.95 -1.05
CA SER A 63 -7.70 5.28 -0.77
C SER A 63 -8.26 5.81 0.54
N ALA A 64 -7.40 6.40 1.36
CA ALA A 64 -7.77 6.91 2.66
C ALA A 64 -7.01 8.18 3.05
N LEU A 65 -7.70 9.02 3.81
CA LEU A 65 -7.21 10.28 4.35
C LEU A 65 -7.49 10.31 5.85
N LEU A 66 -6.48 10.65 6.64
CA LEU A 66 -6.65 10.97 8.05
C LEU A 66 -6.72 12.48 8.21
N CYS A 67 -7.82 13.01 8.75
CA CYS A 67 -7.97 14.43 8.99
C CYS A 67 -8.07 14.72 10.49
N ARG A 68 -7.42 15.81 10.91
CA ARG A 68 -7.69 16.43 12.20
C ARG A 68 -8.79 17.49 12.02
N PRO A 69 -9.73 17.64 12.97
CA PRO A 69 -10.72 18.72 12.90
C PRO A 69 -10.05 20.09 12.74
N GLY A 70 -10.46 20.83 11.69
CA GLY A 70 -9.94 22.17 11.41
C GLY A 70 -8.68 22.23 10.53
N ASP A 71 -8.04 21.10 10.23
CA ASP A 71 -6.88 21.08 9.33
C ASP A 71 -7.32 21.18 7.86
N ALA A 72 -6.63 22.03 7.09
CA ALA A 72 -6.86 22.19 5.65
C ALA A 72 -6.24 21.06 4.81
N VAL A 73 -5.26 20.34 5.39
CA VAL A 73 -4.52 19.25 4.74
C VAL A 73 -4.60 17.99 5.59
N PRO A 74 -4.62 16.79 4.98
CA PRO A 74 -4.62 15.55 5.74
C PRO A 74 -3.35 15.41 6.59
N VAL A 75 -3.50 14.76 7.73
CA VAL A 75 -2.41 14.37 8.63
C VAL A 75 -1.70 13.13 8.11
N ALA A 76 -2.44 12.22 7.48
CA ALA A 76 -1.88 11.04 6.85
C ALA A 76 -2.70 10.65 5.62
N VAL A 77 -2.05 9.99 4.67
CA VAL A 77 -2.71 9.40 3.49
C VAL A 77 -2.26 7.97 3.32
N LEU A 78 -3.16 7.13 2.82
CA LEU A 78 -2.88 5.74 2.49
C LEU A 78 -3.51 5.41 1.14
N ASP A 79 -2.72 4.80 0.27
CA ASP A 79 -3.19 4.18 -0.97
C ASP A 79 -2.73 2.72 -0.98
N ALA A 80 -3.66 1.82 -1.27
CA ALA A 80 -3.41 0.39 -1.33
C ALA A 80 -4.27 -0.28 -2.41
N THR A 81 -3.87 -1.48 -2.81
CA THR A 81 -4.66 -2.34 -3.68
C THR A 81 -5.01 -3.60 -2.90
N VAL A 82 -6.29 -3.96 -2.86
CA VAL A 82 -6.76 -5.21 -2.26
C VAL A 82 -7.04 -6.20 -3.38
N LEU A 83 -6.34 -7.33 -3.36
CA LEU A 83 -6.69 -8.49 -4.16
C LEU A 83 -7.52 -9.44 -3.32
N SER A 84 -8.63 -9.92 -3.87
CA SER A 84 -9.51 -10.86 -3.18
C SER A 84 -10.05 -11.89 -4.16
N ARG A 85 -10.68 -12.93 -3.61
CA ARG A 85 -11.31 -13.98 -4.42
C ARG A 85 -12.28 -13.38 -5.45
N GLY A 86 -12.02 -13.68 -6.72
CA GLY A 86 -12.92 -13.34 -7.82
C GLY A 86 -13.86 -14.48 -8.18
N THR A 87 -14.83 -14.16 -9.04
CA THR A 87 -15.78 -15.14 -9.59
C THR A 87 -15.49 -15.51 -11.05
N GLY A 88 -14.58 -14.79 -11.70
CA GLY A 88 -14.16 -15.02 -13.08
C GLY A 88 -13.22 -16.21 -13.22
N ARG A 89 -12.96 -16.59 -14.48
CA ARG A 89 -12.12 -17.74 -14.86
C ARG A 89 -11.19 -17.46 -16.04
N GLY A 90 -11.15 -16.20 -16.49
CA GLY A 90 -10.52 -15.83 -17.75
C GLY A 90 -9.07 -15.41 -17.60
N MET A 91 -8.82 -14.34 -16.84
CA MET A 91 -7.51 -13.70 -16.75
C MET A 91 -6.81 -14.05 -15.44
N GLY A 92 -5.51 -14.38 -15.48
CA GLY A 92 -4.71 -14.69 -14.32
C GLY A 92 -4.43 -13.46 -13.44
N ILE A 93 -3.93 -13.69 -12.21
CA ILE A 93 -3.63 -12.61 -11.26
C ILE A 93 -2.59 -11.63 -11.83
N SER A 94 -1.47 -12.13 -12.36
CA SER A 94 -0.39 -11.28 -12.92
C SER A 94 -0.90 -10.44 -14.09
N ASP A 95 -1.61 -11.06 -15.04
CA ASP A 95 -2.17 -10.37 -16.22
C ASP A 95 -3.14 -9.25 -15.81
N SER A 96 -3.95 -9.50 -14.78
CA SER A 96 -4.91 -8.50 -14.28
C SER A 96 -4.16 -7.33 -13.63
N CYS A 97 -3.14 -7.61 -12.83
CA CYS A 97 -2.35 -6.59 -12.16
C CYS A 97 -1.51 -5.73 -13.13
N ASP A 98 -1.03 -6.31 -14.23
CA ASP A 98 -0.32 -5.60 -15.30
C ASP A 98 -1.18 -4.49 -15.93
N LEU A 99 -2.49 -4.70 -16.01
CA LEU A 99 -3.43 -3.68 -16.52
C LEU A 99 -3.59 -2.46 -15.59
N LEU A 100 -3.24 -2.58 -14.30
CA LEU A 100 -3.35 -1.48 -13.34
C LEU A 100 -2.05 -0.70 -13.18
N SER A 101 -0.96 -1.41 -12.89
CA SER A 101 0.37 -0.79 -12.84
C SER A 101 1.48 -1.83 -12.90
N GLU A 102 2.58 -1.46 -13.55
CA GLU A 102 3.81 -2.25 -13.58
C GLU A 102 4.35 -2.52 -12.17
N SER A 103 4.17 -1.56 -11.25
CA SER A 103 4.61 -1.71 -9.86
C SER A 103 3.84 -2.78 -9.10
N LEU A 104 2.51 -2.83 -9.28
CA LEU A 104 1.69 -3.88 -8.70
C LEU A 104 2.04 -5.24 -9.30
N ASN A 105 2.23 -5.30 -10.63
CA ASN A 105 2.63 -6.53 -11.31
C ASN A 105 3.99 -7.05 -10.80
N LYS A 106 4.96 -6.15 -10.56
CA LYS A 106 6.25 -6.53 -9.95
C LYS A 106 6.08 -7.14 -8.57
N ILE A 107 5.30 -6.50 -7.68
CA ILE A 107 5.08 -7.03 -6.33
C ILE A 107 4.35 -8.37 -6.37
N VAL A 108 3.37 -8.53 -7.27
CA VAL A 108 2.62 -9.77 -7.48
C VAL A 108 3.53 -10.88 -8.02
N SER A 109 4.41 -10.56 -8.97
CA SER A 109 5.42 -11.49 -9.49
C SER A 109 6.41 -11.93 -8.41
N ASP A 110 6.88 -10.99 -7.58
CA ASP A 110 7.78 -11.28 -6.46
C ASP A 110 7.08 -12.15 -5.40
N LEU A 111 5.81 -11.85 -5.05
CA LEU A 111 5.02 -12.69 -4.16
C LEU A 111 4.82 -14.10 -4.74
N SER A 112 4.43 -14.19 -6.01
CA SER A 112 4.13 -15.47 -6.67
C SER A 112 5.37 -16.35 -6.80
N SER A 113 6.53 -15.76 -7.08
CA SER A 113 7.79 -16.50 -7.24
C SER A 113 8.41 -16.93 -5.91
N THR A 114 8.01 -16.30 -4.80
CA THR A 114 8.52 -16.59 -3.45
C THR A 114 7.54 -17.35 -2.57
N SER A 115 6.32 -17.62 -3.05
CA SER A 115 5.33 -18.39 -2.31
C SER A 115 5.60 -19.89 -2.41
N VAL A 116 5.32 -20.62 -1.33
CA VAL A 116 5.36 -22.10 -1.32
C VAL A 116 4.14 -22.67 -2.06
N ASP A 117 3.00 -21.98 -1.96
CA ASP A 117 1.75 -22.34 -2.62
C ASP A 117 1.50 -21.44 -3.84
N ASP A 118 0.53 -21.81 -4.68
CA ASP A 118 0.06 -20.90 -5.71
C ASP A 118 -0.48 -19.61 -5.05
N LEU A 119 -0.05 -18.44 -5.53
CA LEU A 119 -0.54 -17.14 -5.05
C LEU A 119 -2.08 -17.06 -5.12
N PHE A 120 -2.68 -17.75 -6.10
CA PHE A 120 -4.14 -17.88 -6.18
C PHE A 120 -4.74 -18.52 -4.93
N CYS A 121 -4.10 -19.54 -4.35
CA CYS A 121 -4.56 -20.15 -3.10
C CYS A 121 -4.54 -19.15 -1.94
N ALA A 122 -3.50 -18.33 -1.84
CA ALA A 122 -3.43 -17.29 -0.81
C ALA A 122 -4.58 -16.29 -0.96
N VAL A 123 -4.75 -15.70 -2.16
CA VAL A 123 -5.84 -14.74 -2.47
C VAL A 123 -7.23 -15.33 -2.27
N TYR A 124 -7.40 -16.61 -2.61
CA TYR A 124 -8.68 -17.31 -2.48
C TYR A 124 -9.03 -17.61 -1.02
N ASN A 125 -8.04 -17.97 -0.20
CA ASN A 125 -8.23 -18.26 1.22
C ASN A 125 -8.45 -16.98 2.03
N GLY A 126 -7.78 -15.88 1.67
CA GLY A 126 -8.05 -14.55 2.18
C GLY A 126 -7.38 -13.47 1.33
N GLY A 127 -7.96 -12.28 1.29
CA GLY A 127 -7.47 -11.19 0.47
C GLY A 127 -6.05 -10.73 0.86
N ILE A 128 -5.32 -10.24 -0.13
CA ILE A 128 -3.98 -9.67 0.04
C ILE A 128 -4.07 -8.16 -0.15
N LEU A 129 -3.57 -7.39 0.82
CA LEU A 129 -3.45 -5.94 0.72
C LEU A 129 -2.04 -5.54 0.30
N PHE A 130 -1.93 -4.87 -0.83
CA PHE A 130 -0.69 -4.27 -1.33
C PHE A 130 -0.65 -2.82 -0.90
N LEU A 131 0.21 -2.48 0.05
CA LEU A 131 0.36 -1.10 0.50
C LEU A 131 1.25 -0.35 -0.50
N ASN A 132 0.64 0.53 -1.28
CA ASN A 132 1.34 1.30 -2.30
C ASN A 132 1.95 2.58 -1.70
N ARG A 133 1.26 3.17 -0.71
CA ARG A 133 1.64 4.43 -0.08
C ARG A 133 1.08 4.51 1.33
N LEU A 134 1.92 4.90 2.28
CA LEU A 134 1.53 5.35 3.61
C LEU A 134 2.43 6.51 3.98
N GLU A 135 1.84 7.70 4.07
CA GLU A 135 2.58 8.91 4.41
C GLU A 135 1.90 9.59 5.59
N VAL A 136 2.71 10.03 6.54
CA VAL A 136 2.30 10.81 7.69
C VAL A 136 3.01 12.15 7.62
N ARG A 137 2.29 13.22 7.92
CA ARG A 137 2.82 14.57 7.97
C ARG A 137 3.94 14.63 9.02
N SER A 138 5.06 15.28 8.69
CA SER A 138 6.29 15.25 9.47
C SER A 138 6.14 15.73 10.91
N ASP A 139 5.29 16.72 11.15
CA ASP A 139 4.94 17.25 12.47
C ASP A 139 4.17 16.23 13.35
N CYS A 140 3.75 15.10 12.78
CA CYS A 140 2.96 14.07 13.46
C CYS A 140 3.61 12.68 13.46
N ASN A 141 4.83 12.52 12.92
CA ASN A 141 5.49 11.21 12.80
C ASN A 141 5.75 10.50 14.14
N HIS A 142 5.98 11.27 15.21
CA HIS A 142 6.29 10.74 16.53
C HIS A 142 5.06 10.28 17.34
N LEU A 143 3.86 10.38 16.76
CA LEU A 143 2.58 10.14 17.44
C LEU A 143 2.00 8.75 17.14
N GLY A 144 2.77 7.84 16.51
CA GLY A 144 2.29 6.50 16.14
C GLY A 144 1.07 6.51 15.21
N ILE A 145 0.91 7.58 14.41
CA ILE A 145 -0.26 7.76 13.55
C ILE A 145 -0.30 6.73 12.43
N SER A 146 0.84 6.41 11.83
CA SER A 146 0.99 5.41 10.76
C SER A 146 0.34 4.09 11.16
N HIS A 147 0.74 3.54 12.31
CA HIS A 147 0.25 2.26 12.82
C HIS A 147 -1.26 2.30 13.14
N ARG A 148 -1.72 3.31 13.90
CA ARG A 148 -3.13 3.44 14.26
C ARG A 148 -4.03 3.62 13.05
N PHE A 149 -3.59 4.43 12.10
CA PHE A 149 -4.32 4.70 10.86
C PHE A 149 -4.44 3.44 10.00
N PHE A 150 -3.32 2.74 9.79
CA PHE A 150 -3.31 1.48 9.05
C PHE A 150 -4.22 0.43 9.70
N ASN A 151 -4.13 0.23 11.02
CA ASN A 151 -4.94 -0.78 11.71
C ASN A 151 -6.43 -0.45 11.66
N ALA A 152 -6.83 0.78 11.98
CA ALA A 152 -8.25 1.16 11.96
C ALA A 152 -8.87 1.01 10.55
N LEU A 153 -8.11 1.33 9.51
CA LEU A 153 -8.54 1.14 8.12
C LEU A 153 -8.64 -0.33 7.75
N THR A 154 -7.60 -1.11 8.02
CA THR A 154 -7.57 -2.52 7.62
C THR A 154 -8.57 -3.35 8.41
N GLU A 155 -8.81 -3.06 9.69
CA GLU A 155 -9.91 -3.64 10.46
C GLU A 155 -11.27 -3.34 9.83
N SER A 156 -11.48 -2.10 9.34
CA SER A 156 -12.73 -1.72 8.67
C SER A 156 -12.89 -2.43 7.33
N VAL A 157 -11.81 -2.52 6.53
CA VAL A 157 -11.81 -3.24 5.24
C VAL A 157 -12.02 -4.73 5.44
N SER A 158 -11.47 -5.31 6.52
CA SER A 158 -11.63 -6.72 6.89
C SER A 158 -13.07 -7.13 7.17
N GLN A 159 -13.97 -6.17 7.44
CA GLN A 159 -15.41 -6.44 7.57
C GLN A 159 -16.08 -6.73 6.22
N CYS A 160 -15.48 -6.29 5.11
CA CYS A 160 -15.97 -6.50 3.75
C CYS A 160 -15.19 -7.59 3.00
N VAL A 161 -13.88 -7.70 3.26
CA VAL A 161 -12.97 -8.62 2.60
C VAL A 161 -12.09 -9.26 3.66
N ASP A 162 -12.18 -10.57 3.89
CA ASP A 162 -11.32 -11.25 4.88
C ASP A 162 -9.84 -11.17 4.43
N LEU A 163 -9.06 -10.25 5.00
CA LEU A 163 -7.66 -10.03 4.64
C LEU A 163 -6.75 -11.00 5.40
N SER A 164 -5.85 -11.67 4.68
CA SER A 164 -4.91 -12.66 5.22
C SER A 164 -3.48 -12.14 5.33
N LEU A 165 -3.04 -11.39 4.33
CA LEU A 165 -1.67 -10.94 4.16
C LEU A 165 -1.67 -9.47 3.73
N TYR A 166 -0.68 -8.72 4.17
CA TYR A 166 -0.30 -7.51 3.47
C TYR A 166 1.16 -7.56 3.02
N ALA A 167 1.38 -6.93 1.87
CA ALA A 167 2.64 -6.86 1.18
C ALA A 167 2.95 -5.40 0.83
N LEU A 168 4.21 -5.04 0.93
CA LEU A 168 4.66 -3.70 0.59
C LEU A 168 6.08 -3.74 0.07
N GLN A 169 6.38 -2.81 -0.83
CA GLN A 169 7.74 -2.45 -1.15
C GLN A 169 8.02 -1.13 -0.43
N PRO A 170 9.00 -1.04 0.49
CA PRO A 170 9.20 0.12 1.38
C PRO A 170 9.39 1.47 0.69
N PHE A 171 9.64 1.46 -0.63
CA PHE A 171 10.03 2.62 -1.40
C PHE A 171 9.06 2.83 -2.59
N PRO A 172 8.49 4.04 -2.77
CA PRO A 172 7.89 4.39 -4.04
C PRO A 172 8.96 4.87 -5.03
N LEU A 173 8.89 4.34 -6.25
CA LEU A 173 9.12 4.88 -7.61
C LEU A 173 9.87 6.22 -7.87
N GLN A 174 10.03 7.13 -6.92
CA GLN A 174 10.58 8.47 -7.14
C GLN A 174 12.08 8.48 -7.43
N TYR A 175 12.86 7.54 -6.89
CA TYR A 175 14.29 7.43 -7.20
C TYR A 175 14.54 6.69 -8.52
N GLY A 176 13.66 5.75 -8.91
CA GLY A 176 13.85 4.96 -10.12
C GLY A 176 13.90 5.79 -11.41
N TYR A 177 13.26 6.97 -11.41
CA TYR A 177 13.31 7.91 -12.53
C TYR A 177 14.38 9.01 -12.36
N CYS A 178 15.08 9.02 -11.23
CA CYS A 178 16.11 10.00 -10.89
C CYS A 178 17.52 9.36 -10.83
N GLU A 179 17.66 8.11 -11.29
CA GLU A 179 18.97 7.46 -11.42
C GLU A 179 19.84 8.31 -12.36
N PRO A 180 20.99 8.81 -11.89
CA PRO A 180 21.90 9.58 -12.72
C PRO A 180 22.66 8.64 -13.68
N ASP A 181 23.25 9.19 -14.75
CA ASP A 181 24.04 8.39 -15.69
C ASP A 181 25.19 7.66 -14.97
N THR A 182 25.50 6.43 -15.38
CA THR A 182 26.57 5.60 -14.76
C THR A 182 27.96 6.24 -14.81
N GLU A 183 28.17 7.20 -15.71
CA GLU A 183 29.44 7.94 -15.84
C GLU A 183 29.45 9.24 -15.02
N SER A 184 28.32 9.62 -14.40
CA SER A 184 28.21 10.84 -13.60
C SER A 184 28.95 10.70 -12.26
N PRO A 185 29.59 11.77 -11.77
CA PRO A 185 30.22 11.75 -10.45
C PRO A 185 29.23 11.58 -9.30
N GLU A 186 27.93 11.82 -9.54
CA GLU A 186 26.86 11.65 -8.56
C GLU A 186 26.34 10.21 -8.45
N TYR A 187 26.70 9.30 -9.37
CA TYR A 187 26.16 7.94 -9.44
C TYR A 187 26.37 7.12 -8.16
N GLU A 188 27.61 7.05 -7.68
CA GLU A 188 27.92 6.29 -6.45
C GLU A 188 27.22 6.90 -5.23
N ALA A 189 27.25 8.23 -5.10
CA ALA A 189 26.60 8.93 -3.99
C ALA A 189 25.07 8.76 -3.99
N PHE A 190 24.46 8.72 -5.18
CA PHE A 190 23.04 8.41 -5.35
C PHE A 190 22.72 7.00 -4.84
N TRP A 191 23.49 5.98 -5.27
CA TRP A 191 23.26 4.60 -4.86
C TRP A 191 23.53 4.34 -3.38
N GLU A 192 24.52 5.01 -2.79
CA GLU A 192 24.76 4.99 -1.35
C GLU A 192 23.57 5.58 -0.57
N SER A 193 23.09 6.77 -0.96
CA SER A 193 21.92 7.40 -0.33
C SER A 193 20.67 6.54 -0.49
N TYR A 194 20.45 6.02 -1.70
CA TYR A 194 19.34 5.13 -2.02
C TYR A 194 19.34 3.89 -1.12
N SER A 195 20.48 3.21 -1.00
CA SER A 195 20.61 2.01 -0.18
C SER A 195 20.36 2.31 1.30
N SER A 196 20.87 3.44 1.80
CA SER A 196 20.63 3.88 3.18
C SER A 196 19.15 4.16 3.46
N ASP A 197 18.45 4.80 2.53
CA ASP A 197 17.03 5.13 2.71
C ASP A 197 16.14 3.88 2.59
N VAL A 198 16.48 2.95 1.70
CA VAL A 198 15.82 1.63 1.62
C VAL A 198 15.95 0.88 2.94
N GLU A 199 17.14 0.86 3.53
CA GLU A 199 17.38 0.21 4.82
C GLU A 199 16.57 0.88 5.94
N LYS A 200 16.57 2.22 6.02
CA LYS A 200 15.78 2.97 7.02
C LYS A 200 14.29 2.67 6.92
N LEU A 201 13.72 2.72 5.71
CA LEU A 201 12.29 2.46 5.51
C LEU A 201 11.94 1.01 5.76
N SER A 202 12.78 0.07 5.32
CA SER A 202 12.59 -1.35 5.62
C SER A 202 12.57 -1.61 7.12
N ASN A 203 13.53 -1.04 7.85
CA ASN A 203 13.59 -1.13 9.31
C ASN A 203 12.36 -0.51 9.98
N PHE A 204 11.87 0.62 9.46
CA PHE A 204 10.61 1.21 9.93
C PHE A 204 9.44 0.25 9.75
N TYR A 205 9.24 -0.35 8.56
CA TYR A 205 8.12 -1.28 8.35
C TYR A 205 8.27 -2.59 9.14
N CYS A 206 9.49 -3.09 9.30
CA CYS A 206 9.78 -4.25 10.14
C CYS A 206 9.46 -3.98 11.62
N TYR A 207 9.84 -2.82 12.14
CA TYR A 207 9.60 -2.47 13.54
C TYR A 207 8.13 -2.11 13.81
N GLU A 208 7.57 -1.23 13.00
CA GLU A 208 6.28 -0.60 13.26
C GLU A 208 5.11 -1.49 12.86
N PHE A 209 5.29 -2.33 11.83
CA PHE A 209 4.27 -3.24 11.32
C PHE A 209 4.65 -4.71 11.50
N GLY A 210 5.83 -5.05 12.02
CA GLY A 210 6.24 -6.44 12.17
C GLY A 210 6.51 -7.15 10.83
N CYS A 211 6.73 -6.40 9.76
CA CYS A 211 6.99 -6.97 8.44
C CYS A 211 8.29 -7.77 8.39
N LYS A 212 8.34 -8.73 7.48
CA LYS A 212 9.52 -9.56 7.23
C LYS A 212 9.77 -9.66 5.73
N SER A 213 11.03 -9.85 5.35
CA SER A 213 11.40 -10.08 3.96
C SER A 213 10.77 -11.37 3.45
N ALA A 214 10.04 -11.32 2.33
CA ALA A 214 9.45 -12.49 1.68
C ALA A 214 10.54 -13.46 1.20
N SER A 215 11.66 -12.90 0.72
CA SER A 215 12.88 -13.65 0.39
C SER A 215 14.11 -12.74 0.51
N PRO A 216 15.34 -13.29 0.56
CA PRO A 216 16.56 -12.48 0.68
C PRO A 216 16.88 -11.56 -0.52
N GLY A 217 16.17 -11.67 -1.65
CA GLY A 217 16.54 -11.00 -2.91
C GLY A 217 15.50 -10.05 -3.51
N THR A 218 14.30 -9.94 -2.94
CA THR A 218 13.18 -9.18 -3.56
C THR A 218 12.99 -7.78 -2.99
N GLY A 219 13.50 -7.51 -1.78
CA GLY A 219 13.18 -6.28 -1.03
C GLY A 219 11.70 -6.15 -0.66
N LEU A 220 10.92 -7.21 -0.91
CA LEU A 220 9.50 -7.31 -0.65
C LEU A 220 9.28 -7.63 0.83
N LEU A 221 8.50 -6.80 1.50
CA LEU A 221 8.14 -6.99 2.90
C LEU A 221 6.69 -7.48 3.00
N ILE A 222 6.47 -8.49 3.82
CA ILE A 222 5.16 -9.10 4.04
C ILE A 222 4.89 -9.31 5.52
N ASN A 223 3.62 -9.30 5.89
CA ASN A 223 3.15 -9.77 7.20
C ASN A 223 1.71 -10.30 7.11
N ALA A 224 1.30 -11.10 8.09
CA ALA A 224 -0.07 -11.57 8.21
C ALA A 224 -0.95 -10.54 8.94
N PHE A 225 -2.23 -10.52 8.59
CA PHE A 225 -3.25 -9.84 9.39
C PHE A 225 -3.63 -10.63 10.64
N PRO A 226 -4.25 -9.99 11.67
CA PRO A 226 -4.77 -10.70 12.84
C PRO A 226 -5.69 -11.86 12.45
N GLY A 227 -5.55 -13.01 13.12
CA GLY A 227 -6.27 -14.25 12.78
C GLY A 227 -5.58 -15.12 11.72
N TRP A 228 -4.43 -14.66 11.22
CA TRP A 228 -3.60 -15.38 10.26
C TRP A 228 -2.17 -15.55 10.77
N LYS A 229 -1.52 -16.62 10.32
CA LYS A 229 -0.14 -16.96 10.66
C LYS A 229 0.68 -17.02 9.38
N LEU A 230 1.72 -16.19 9.33
CA LEU A 230 2.71 -16.17 8.26
C LEU A 230 3.92 -17.04 8.65
N ASN A 231 4.23 -18.01 7.80
CA ASN A 231 5.47 -18.80 7.89
C ASN A 231 6.39 -18.39 6.75
N ILE A 232 7.64 -18.06 7.07
CA ILE A 232 8.69 -17.78 6.09
C ILE A 232 9.88 -18.67 6.42
N ASP A 233 10.34 -19.42 5.45
CA ASP A 233 11.56 -20.22 5.54
C ASP A 233 12.37 -20.16 4.24
N ARG A 234 13.36 -21.04 4.10
CA ARG A 234 14.24 -21.09 2.92
C ARG A 234 13.54 -21.48 1.62
N PHE A 235 12.36 -22.10 1.69
CA PHE A 235 11.57 -22.54 0.54
C PHE A 235 10.58 -21.48 0.07
N GLY A 236 10.31 -20.47 0.90
CA GLY A 236 9.42 -19.37 0.57
C GLY A 236 8.53 -18.99 1.75
N TRP A 237 7.36 -18.45 1.42
CA TRP A 237 6.36 -18.07 2.41
C TRP A 237 5.02 -18.79 2.19
N SER A 238 4.27 -18.97 3.28
CA SER A 238 2.88 -19.44 3.27
C SER A 238 2.08 -18.73 4.36
N VAL A 239 0.78 -18.56 4.14
CA VAL A 239 -0.14 -17.95 5.11
C VAL A 239 -1.32 -18.89 5.38
N VAL A 240 -1.61 -19.12 6.65
CA VAL A 240 -2.68 -20.02 7.10
C VAL A 240 -3.47 -19.37 8.23
N ARG A 241 -4.73 -19.75 8.44
CA ARG A 241 -5.48 -19.25 9.60
C ARG A 241 -4.82 -19.70 10.90
N SER A 242 -4.80 -18.81 11.90
CA SER A 242 -4.41 -19.19 13.26
C SER A 242 -5.53 -20.00 13.90
N GLU A 243 -5.19 -21.14 14.50
CA GLU A 243 -6.11 -21.96 15.32
C GLU A 243 -6.63 -21.21 16.56
#